data_AF-A0A9Q3K3M7-F1
#
_entry.id   AF-A0A9Q3K3M7-F1
#
_cell.length_a   1.000
_cell.length_b   1.000
_cell.length_c   1.000
_cell.angle_alpha   90.00
_cell.angle_beta   90.00
_cell.angle_gamma   90.00
#
_symmetry.space_group_name_H-M   'P 1'
#
loop_
_entity.id
_entity.type
_entity.pdbx_description
1 polymer ?
#
loop_
_entity_poly.entity_id
_entity_poly.type
_entity_poly.pdbx_seq_one_letter_code
_entity_poly.pdbx_strand_id
1 'polypeptide(L)'
;MNTLTLDGWLLHEVKANQWDELSQFLFGERRFTDPIETNWALLEGFLFAIGWRKCSTKNEQFGLYGSVGKMETAKDEWRNQGANLSLVGCILGQSLRYVGDNLFEKIPNCYNSLGVPSFDQANYEGDIPANQGACKFASALTFTMNGFKNSPHLDKDASLYASGWWFQADKWTSQIQRDASKRCTGGKLIFPNEHFWIDLCNCHGLIQVVWASSICVHYTDPAQDNKRTKLVGMSAQCSRRFAKTMCQKSHGYYEIGKGTGYQIRDGHIISCQFKE
;
A
#
# COMPACT_ATOMS: atom_id res chain seq x y z
N MET A 1 32.03 7.49 8.06
CA MET A 1 30.69 7.04 7.65
C MET A 1 30.83 5.58 7.28
N ASN A 2 30.32 4.68 8.13
CA ASN A 2 30.45 3.25 7.89
C ASN A 2 29.25 2.80 7.07
N THR A 3 29.49 2.54 5.80
CA THR A 3 28.56 1.88 4.89
C THR A 3 28.48 0.41 5.31
N LEU A 4 27.36 -0.01 5.88
CA LEU A 4 27.09 -1.43 6.13
C LEU A 4 26.62 -2.06 4.83
N THR A 5 27.37 -3.04 4.33
CA THR A 5 26.99 -3.91 3.22
C THR A 5 26.81 -5.32 3.76
N LEU A 6 25.63 -5.90 3.56
CA LEU A 6 25.44 -7.34 3.49
C LEU A 6 24.66 -7.64 2.20
N ASP A 7 25.11 -8.65 1.47
CA ASP A 7 24.40 -9.33 0.38
C ASP A 7 23.97 -8.48 -0.83
N GLY A 8 24.88 -7.63 -1.31
CA GLY A 8 24.84 -7.12 -2.69
C GLY A 8 23.85 -5.98 -2.96
N TRP A 9 23.10 -5.53 -1.96
CA TRP A 9 22.32 -4.30 -2.04
C TRP A 9 23.04 -3.20 -1.28
N LEU A 10 23.68 -2.28 -2.00
CA LEU A 10 24.08 -1.01 -1.41
C LEU A 10 22.80 -0.34 -0.88
N LEU A 11 22.73 -0.14 0.45
CA LEU A 11 21.73 0.72 1.07
C LEU A 11 21.96 2.15 0.57
N HIS A 12 21.40 2.47 -0.59
CA HIS A 12 21.31 3.85 -1.05
C HIS A 12 20.12 4.51 -0.39
N GLU A 13 20.33 5.72 0.11
CA GLU A 13 19.26 6.63 0.51
C GLU A 13 18.25 6.75 -0.64
N VAL A 14 16.96 6.59 -0.36
CA VAL A 14 15.92 6.79 -1.38
C VAL A 14 16.01 8.24 -1.85
N LYS A 15 16.33 8.42 -3.13
CA LYS A 15 16.56 9.74 -3.70
C LYS A 15 15.25 10.51 -3.83
N ALA A 16 15.33 11.83 -3.77
CA ALA A 16 14.17 12.72 -3.87
C ALA A 16 13.31 12.45 -5.13
N ASN A 17 13.94 12.19 -6.28
CA ASN A 17 13.22 11.91 -7.53
C ASN A 17 12.42 10.59 -7.48
N GLN A 18 12.90 9.59 -6.73
CA GLN A 18 12.18 8.31 -6.60
C GLN A 18 10.87 8.50 -5.83
N TRP A 19 10.86 9.40 -4.84
CA TRP A 19 9.61 9.76 -4.17
C TRP A 19 8.64 10.52 -5.07
N ASP A 20 9.15 11.33 -6.01
CA ASP A 20 8.32 11.97 -7.02
C ASP A 20 7.72 10.93 -7.99
N GLU A 21 8.50 9.93 -8.42
CA GLU A 21 8.03 8.80 -9.24
C GLU A 21 6.95 8.00 -8.51
N LEU A 22 7.15 7.69 -7.23
CA LEU A 22 6.13 7.03 -6.40
C LEU A 22 4.86 7.87 -6.31
N SER A 23 4.98 9.17 -6.06
CA SER A 23 3.82 10.06 -6.01
C SER A 23 3.05 10.04 -7.34
N GLN A 24 3.75 10.23 -8.46
CA GLN A 24 3.14 10.18 -9.80
C GLN A 24 2.46 8.84 -10.08
N PHE A 25 3.08 7.73 -9.66
CA PHE A 25 2.49 6.40 -9.73
C PHE A 25 1.13 6.34 -9.00
N LEU A 26 1.04 6.80 -7.74
CA LEU A 26 -0.22 6.80 -6.98
C LEU A 26 -1.31 7.65 -7.65
N PHE A 27 -0.94 8.79 -8.24
CA PHE A 27 -1.89 9.61 -8.98
C PHE A 27 -2.41 8.92 -10.25
N GLY A 28 -1.55 8.16 -10.94
CA GLY A 28 -1.87 7.36 -12.12
C GLY A 28 -2.77 6.16 -11.81
N GLU A 29 -2.56 5.49 -10.68
CA GLU A 29 -3.36 4.33 -10.23
C GLU A 29 -4.86 4.63 -10.08
N ARG A 30 -5.23 5.89 -9.86
CA ARG A 30 -6.64 6.32 -9.81
C ARG A 30 -7.38 6.10 -11.14
N ARG A 31 -6.67 5.90 -12.25
CA ARG A 31 -7.26 5.55 -13.54
C ARG A 31 -7.74 4.10 -13.58
N PHE A 32 -7.19 3.22 -12.74
CA PHE A 32 -7.48 1.78 -12.75
C PHE A 32 -8.16 1.30 -11.47
N THR A 33 -8.19 2.13 -10.45
CA THR A 33 -8.85 1.85 -9.16
C THR A 33 -10.05 2.78 -8.96
N ASP A 34 -11.02 2.31 -8.18
CA ASP A 34 -12.12 3.12 -7.67
C ASP A 34 -11.86 3.46 -6.20
N PRO A 35 -12.29 4.63 -5.71
CA PRO A 35 -12.29 4.92 -4.29
C PRO A 35 -13.04 3.83 -3.52
N ILE A 36 -12.49 3.41 -2.39
CA ILE A 36 -13.16 2.49 -1.47
C ILE A 36 -14.29 3.23 -0.77
N GLU A 37 -15.52 2.91 -1.15
CA GLU A 37 -16.73 3.50 -0.56
C GLU A 37 -17.08 2.90 0.80
N THR A 38 -16.70 1.64 1.03
CA THR A 38 -17.06 0.88 2.24
C THR A 38 -15.83 0.63 3.12
N ASN A 39 -15.52 1.59 3.98
CA ASN A 39 -14.61 1.42 5.10
C ASN A 39 -15.25 2.02 6.35
N TRP A 40 -15.43 1.21 7.40
CA TRP A 40 -16.14 1.60 8.61
C TRP A 40 -15.53 2.80 9.34
N ALA A 41 -14.23 3.03 9.17
CA ALA A 41 -13.54 4.16 9.79
C ALA A 41 -13.52 5.39 8.88
N LEU A 42 -13.69 5.25 7.56
CA LEU A 42 -13.64 6.37 6.61
C LEU A 42 -14.81 7.33 6.86
N LEU A 43 -14.49 8.62 7.02
CA LEU A 43 -15.47 9.68 7.22
C LEU A 43 -15.54 10.64 6.03
N GLU A 44 -14.38 11.05 5.50
CA GLU A 44 -14.29 12.03 4.41
C GLU A 44 -13.07 11.75 3.51
N GLY A 45 -13.05 12.35 2.32
CA GLY A 45 -11.99 12.22 1.33
C GLY A 45 -12.01 10.89 0.56
N PHE A 46 -10.87 10.55 -0.06
CA PHE A 46 -10.74 9.34 -0.86
C PHE A 46 -9.69 8.39 -0.28
N LEU A 47 -10.01 7.10 -0.32
CA LEU A 47 -9.12 5.99 0.00
C LEU A 47 -9.07 5.06 -1.21
N PHE A 48 -7.89 4.75 -1.70
CA PHE A 48 -7.64 3.80 -2.78
C PHE A 48 -6.76 2.66 -2.26
N ALA A 49 -6.69 1.57 -3.01
CA ALA A 49 -5.85 0.43 -2.66
C ALA A 49 -5.30 -0.27 -3.90
N ILE A 50 -4.11 -0.84 -3.75
CA ILE A 50 -3.33 -1.56 -4.75
C ILE A 50 -2.83 -2.87 -4.12
N GLY A 51 -2.62 -3.90 -4.92
CA GLY A 51 -2.10 -5.19 -4.47
C GLY A 51 -3.20 -6.18 -4.09
N TRP A 52 -2.86 -7.17 -3.26
CA TRP A 52 -3.67 -8.34 -2.97
C TRP A 52 -4.61 -8.17 -1.78
N ARG A 53 -5.83 -8.70 -1.94
CA ARG A 53 -6.88 -8.70 -0.92
C ARG A 53 -7.68 -9.98 -0.91
N LYS A 54 -8.40 -10.18 0.19
CA LYS A 54 -9.56 -11.07 0.23
C LYS A 54 -10.70 -10.49 -0.62
N CYS A 55 -11.32 -11.30 -1.46
CA CYS A 55 -12.50 -10.90 -2.22
C CYS A 55 -13.73 -10.76 -1.32
N SER A 56 -14.61 -9.83 -1.67
CA SER A 56 -15.95 -9.70 -1.06
C SER A 56 -17.04 -10.37 -1.91
N THR A 57 -16.73 -10.74 -3.14
CA THR A 57 -17.63 -11.41 -4.07
C THR A 57 -17.86 -12.86 -3.65
N LYS A 58 -19.10 -13.34 -3.76
CA LYS A 58 -19.43 -14.74 -3.54
C LYS A 58 -18.60 -15.64 -4.47
N ASN A 59 -18.09 -16.74 -3.93
CA ASN A 59 -17.25 -17.74 -4.61
C ASN A 59 -15.84 -17.26 -5.01
N GLU A 60 -15.44 -16.02 -4.72
CA GLU A 60 -14.07 -15.55 -4.89
C GLU A 60 -13.37 -15.51 -3.53
N GLN A 61 -12.15 -16.03 -3.43
CA GLN A 61 -11.41 -16.04 -2.15
C GLN A 61 -10.44 -14.86 -2.06
N PHE A 62 -9.67 -14.58 -3.11
CA PHE A 62 -8.74 -13.46 -3.16
C PHE A 62 -8.46 -12.99 -4.58
N GLY A 63 -7.88 -11.80 -4.69
CA GLY A 63 -7.53 -11.15 -5.95
C GLY A 63 -6.84 -9.82 -5.74
N LEU A 64 -6.59 -9.10 -6.82
CA LEU A 64 -6.01 -7.76 -6.79
C LEU A 64 -7.08 -6.69 -6.56
N TYR A 65 -6.73 -5.59 -5.89
CA TYR A 65 -7.50 -4.36 -5.96
C TYR A 65 -7.50 -3.81 -7.39
N GLY A 66 -8.67 -3.43 -7.89
CA GLY A 66 -8.79 -2.89 -9.25
C GLY A 66 -10.22 -2.78 -9.74
N SER A 67 -10.45 -1.89 -10.70
CA SER A 67 -11.70 -1.74 -11.42
C SER A 67 -11.61 -2.45 -12.77
N VAL A 68 -12.31 -3.58 -12.89
CA VAL A 68 -12.27 -4.46 -14.07
C VAL A 68 -12.57 -3.69 -15.36
N GLY A 69 -13.64 -2.88 -15.36
CA GLY A 69 -14.05 -2.11 -16.55
C GLY A 69 -13.06 -1.01 -16.94
N LYS A 70 -12.44 -0.33 -15.97
CA LYS A 70 -11.42 0.69 -16.26
C LYS A 70 -10.15 0.06 -16.85
N MET A 71 -9.72 -1.05 -16.27
CA MET A 71 -8.57 -1.82 -16.76
C MET A 71 -8.83 -2.36 -18.17
N GLU A 72 -10.05 -2.82 -18.48
CA GLU A 72 -10.43 -3.25 -19.85
C GLU A 72 -10.36 -2.14 -20.88
N THR A 73 -10.78 -0.93 -20.49
CA THR A 73 -10.85 0.21 -21.40
C THR A 73 -9.46 0.75 -21.72
N ALA A 74 -8.50 0.60 -20.82
CA ALA A 74 -7.14 1.15 -20.93
C ALA A 74 -6.07 0.11 -20.59
N LYS A 75 -6.15 -1.08 -21.21
CA LYS A 75 -5.30 -2.24 -20.90
C LYS A 75 -3.79 -1.97 -20.98
N ASP A 76 -3.34 -1.39 -22.08
CA ASP A 76 -1.90 -1.17 -22.29
C ASP A 76 -1.36 -0.12 -21.31
N GLU A 77 -2.16 0.90 -20.98
CA GLU A 77 -1.80 1.87 -19.96
C GLU A 77 -1.72 1.22 -18.57
N TRP A 78 -2.67 0.33 -18.24
CA TRP A 78 -2.66 -0.40 -16.98
C TRP A 78 -1.43 -1.32 -16.86
N ARG A 79 -1.05 -2.02 -17.94
CA ARG A 79 0.16 -2.84 -17.98
C ARG A 79 1.42 -2.00 -17.78
N ASN A 80 1.51 -0.86 -18.48
CA ASN A 80 2.64 0.07 -18.33
C ASN A 80 2.71 0.65 -16.92
N GLN A 81 1.56 0.92 -16.30
CA GLN A 81 1.48 1.32 -14.91
C GLN A 81 2.00 0.21 -13.99
N GLY A 82 1.52 -1.03 -14.16
CA GLY A 82 1.94 -2.19 -13.36
C GLY A 82 3.43 -2.50 -13.45
N ALA A 83 4.10 -2.17 -14.57
CA ALA A 83 5.55 -2.32 -14.71
C ALA A 83 6.35 -1.48 -13.69
N ASN A 84 5.78 -0.39 -13.18
CA ASN A 84 6.40 0.47 -12.17
C ASN A 84 6.11 0.01 -10.72
N LEU A 85 5.27 -1.00 -10.53
CA LEU A 85 4.86 -1.43 -9.20
C LEU A 85 6.03 -2.00 -8.37
N SER A 86 6.97 -2.71 -9.03
CA SER A 86 8.25 -3.13 -8.44
C SER A 86 9.08 -1.97 -7.88
N LEU A 87 9.13 -0.86 -8.62
CA LEU A 87 9.88 0.33 -8.21
C LEU A 87 9.28 0.91 -6.91
N VAL A 88 7.95 0.98 -6.83
CA VAL A 88 7.24 1.40 -5.61
C VAL A 88 7.54 0.47 -4.44
N GLY A 89 7.50 -0.86 -4.67
CA GLY A 89 7.91 -1.87 -3.71
C GLY A 89 9.32 -1.65 -3.17
N CYS A 90 10.28 -1.41 -4.06
CA CYS A 90 11.67 -1.13 -3.70
C CYS A 90 11.84 0.16 -2.91
N ILE A 91 11.19 1.26 -3.33
CA ILE A 91 11.25 2.56 -2.65
C ILE A 91 10.77 2.43 -1.19
N LEU A 92 9.58 1.84 -1.02
CA LEU A 92 8.99 1.68 0.31
C LEU A 92 9.79 0.68 1.14
N GLY A 93 10.22 -0.44 0.56
CA GLY A 93 11.04 -1.43 1.25
C GLY A 93 12.39 -0.88 1.73
N GLN A 94 13.09 -0.12 0.90
CA GLN A 94 14.33 0.57 1.27
C GLN A 94 14.09 1.58 2.40
N SER A 95 13.00 2.37 2.32
CA SER A 95 12.65 3.31 3.39
C SER A 95 12.37 2.62 4.73
N LEU A 96 11.78 1.41 4.72
CA LEU A 96 11.54 0.65 5.95
C LEU A 96 12.80 0.05 6.54
N ARG A 97 13.71 -0.47 5.71
CA ARG A 97 15.02 -0.93 6.17
C ARG A 97 15.79 0.17 6.89
N TYR A 98 15.69 1.41 6.40
CA TYR A 98 16.30 2.57 7.05
C TYR A 98 15.77 2.85 8.47
N VAL A 99 14.48 2.58 8.72
CA VAL A 99 13.89 2.70 10.08
C VAL A 99 14.44 1.61 11.02
N GLY A 100 14.78 0.44 10.47
CA GLY A 100 15.56 -0.56 11.18
C GLY A 100 15.40 -1.96 10.60
N ASP A 101 16.52 -2.63 10.34
CA ASP A 101 16.56 -3.99 9.78
C ASP A 101 15.76 -4.98 10.64
N ASN A 102 15.83 -4.89 11.97
CA ASN A 102 15.06 -5.76 12.87
C ASN A 102 13.54 -5.65 12.69
N LEU A 103 13.03 -4.45 12.38
CA LEU A 103 11.61 -4.25 12.10
C LEU A 103 11.27 -4.75 10.69
N PHE A 104 12.14 -4.42 9.73
CA PHE A 104 12.01 -4.88 8.36
C PHE A 104 12.15 -6.38 8.21
N GLU A 105 12.82 -7.11 9.11
CA GLU A 105 12.91 -8.57 9.04
C GLU A 105 11.69 -9.25 9.68
N LYS A 106 11.16 -8.66 10.77
CA LYS A 106 9.99 -9.22 11.47
C LYS A 106 8.72 -9.22 10.62
N ILE A 107 8.51 -8.17 9.83
CA ILE A 107 7.30 -8.01 9.01
C ILE A 107 7.23 -9.07 7.88
N PRO A 108 8.24 -9.23 7.00
CA PRO A 108 8.32 -10.25 5.97
C PRO A 108 8.28 -11.68 6.51
N ASN A 109 8.92 -11.97 7.65
CA ASN A 109 8.91 -13.32 8.22
C ASN A 109 7.49 -13.79 8.54
N CYS A 110 6.64 -12.88 9.05
CA CYS A 110 5.22 -13.17 9.26
C CYS A 110 4.52 -13.51 7.94
N TYR A 111 4.72 -12.70 6.90
CA TYR A 111 4.02 -12.88 5.61
C TYR A 111 4.51 -14.08 4.79
N ASN A 112 5.82 -14.34 4.80
CA ASN A 112 6.41 -15.50 4.13
C ASN A 112 5.87 -16.81 4.70
N SER A 113 5.76 -16.91 6.03
CA SER A 113 5.21 -18.11 6.69
C SER A 113 3.75 -18.40 6.29
N LEU A 114 3.01 -17.38 5.85
CA LEU A 114 1.60 -17.46 5.48
C LEU A 114 1.38 -17.58 3.97
N GLY A 115 2.43 -17.58 3.16
CA GLY A 115 2.32 -17.62 1.69
C GLY A 115 1.59 -16.41 1.10
N VAL A 116 1.67 -15.26 1.78
CA VAL A 116 1.01 -14.02 1.37
C VAL A 116 1.80 -13.39 0.21
N PRO A 117 1.16 -13.08 -0.93
CA PRO A 117 1.82 -12.37 -2.01
C PRO A 117 2.08 -10.92 -1.62
N SER A 118 3.18 -10.37 -2.11
CA SER A 118 3.52 -8.96 -1.91
C SER A 118 2.66 -8.07 -2.79
N PHE A 119 2.34 -6.86 -2.34
CA PHE A 119 1.49 -5.94 -3.10
C PHE A 119 2.06 -5.58 -4.47
N ASP A 120 3.39 -5.66 -4.61
CA ASP A 120 4.14 -5.38 -5.84
C ASP A 120 4.32 -6.61 -6.75
N GLN A 121 3.71 -7.74 -6.40
CA GLN A 121 3.65 -8.93 -7.24
C GLN A 121 2.39 -8.89 -8.07
N ALA A 122 2.54 -8.84 -9.38
CA ALA A 122 1.42 -8.76 -10.31
C ALA A 122 0.76 -10.14 -10.55
N ASN A 123 1.49 -11.22 -10.27
CA ASN A 123 1.04 -12.61 -10.45
C ASN A 123 1.20 -13.40 -9.13
N TYR A 124 0.26 -14.30 -8.87
CA TYR A 124 0.28 -15.16 -7.67
C TYR A 124 1.10 -16.46 -7.88
N GLU A 125 1.03 -17.02 -9.09
CA GLU A 125 1.65 -18.28 -9.49
C GLU A 125 2.57 -18.07 -10.70
N GLY A 126 3.56 -18.94 -10.84
CA GLY A 126 4.60 -18.87 -11.88
C GLY A 126 5.88 -18.20 -11.40
N ASP A 127 6.83 -18.04 -12.33
CA ASP A 127 8.09 -17.37 -12.05
C ASP A 127 7.82 -15.90 -11.74
N ILE A 128 7.92 -15.53 -10.47
CA ILE A 128 7.90 -14.14 -10.03
C ILE A 128 9.17 -13.49 -10.58
N PRO A 129 9.07 -12.44 -11.42
CA PRO A 129 10.25 -11.74 -11.92
C PRO A 129 11.17 -11.35 -10.75
N ALA A 130 12.49 -11.47 -10.92
CA ALA A 130 13.45 -11.22 -9.83
C ALA A 130 13.34 -9.81 -9.20
N ASN A 131 12.73 -8.86 -9.91
CA ASN A 131 12.45 -7.50 -9.46
C ASN A 131 11.07 -7.29 -8.79
N GLN A 132 10.19 -8.30 -8.74
CA GLN A 132 8.87 -8.22 -8.10
C GLN A 132 8.85 -8.96 -6.76
N GLY A 133 8.27 -8.34 -5.72
CA GLY A 133 8.23 -8.96 -4.40
C GLY A 133 9.60 -9.15 -3.77
N ALA A 134 10.61 -8.39 -4.21
CA ALA A 134 11.92 -8.36 -3.58
C ALA A 134 11.85 -7.72 -2.18
N CYS A 135 10.85 -6.87 -1.94
CA CYS A 135 10.57 -6.23 -0.66
C CYS A 135 9.20 -6.70 -0.12
N LYS A 136 9.10 -7.96 0.32
CA LYS A 136 7.83 -8.53 0.84
C LYS A 136 7.48 -8.02 2.24
N PHE A 137 6.89 -6.84 2.37
CA PHE A 137 6.48 -6.28 3.67
C PHE A 137 4.99 -5.93 3.77
N ALA A 138 4.21 -6.14 2.71
CA ALA A 138 2.77 -5.90 2.73
C ALA A 138 2.10 -6.65 1.57
N SER A 139 0.82 -7.00 1.74
CA SER A 139 0.03 -7.55 0.64
C SER A 139 -0.73 -6.47 -0.13
N ALA A 140 -1.03 -5.34 0.52
CA ALA A 140 -1.71 -4.23 -0.07
C ALA A 140 -1.07 -2.90 0.33
N LEU A 141 -1.11 -1.94 -0.60
CA LEU A 141 -0.79 -0.55 -0.37
C LEU A 141 -2.07 0.26 -0.51
N THR A 142 -2.44 0.99 0.54
CA THR A 142 -3.55 1.94 0.49
C THR A 142 -3.02 3.36 0.36
N PHE A 143 -3.74 4.25 -0.30
CA PHE A 143 -3.38 5.66 -0.36
C PHE A 143 -4.60 6.56 -0.28
N THR A 144 -4.42 7.73 0.32
CA THR A 144 -5.49 8.66 0.68
C THR A 144 -5.24 10.05 0.14
N MET A 145 -6.33 10.75 -0.20
CA MET A 145 -6.27 12.09 -0.80
C MET A 145 -7.52 12.91 -0.47
N ASN A 146 -7.46 14.21 -0.78
CA ASN A 146 -8.58 15.16 -0.77
C ASN A 146 -9.23 15.30 0.61
N GLY A 147 -8.45 15.69 1.62
CA GLY A 147 -8.96 15.91 2.97
C GLY A 147 -9.41 14.62 3.67
N PHE A 148 -8.75 13.49 3.37
CA PHE A 148 -9.05 12.20 4.00
C PHE A 148 -9.13 12.33 5.52
N LYS A 149 -10.19 11.73 6.08
CA LYS A 149 -10.46 11.69 7.51
C LYS A 149 -11.05 10.35 7.87
N ASN A 150 -10.66 9.82 9.01
CA ASN A 150 -11.26 8.62 9.58
C ASN A 150 -11.53 8.78 11.08
N SER A 151 -12.39 7.91 11.62
CA SER A 151 -12.66 7.83 13.05
C SER A 151 -11.53 7.10 13.80
N PRO A 152 -11.37 7.34 15.11
CA PRO A 152 -10.47 6.55 15.97
C PRO A 152 -10.68 5.05 15.82
N HIS A 153 -9.62 4.32 15.49
CA HIS A 153 -9.68 2.88 15.27
C HIS A 153 -8.39 2.13 15.63
N LEU A 154 -8.52 0.81 15.69
CA LEU A 154 -7.43 -0.15 15.68
C LEU A 154 -7.46 -0.92 14.37
N ASP A 155 -6.29 -1.18 13.81
CA ASP A 155 -6.19 -2.02 12.62
C ASP A 155 -6.34 -3.50 12.99
N LYS A 156 -6.96 -4.24 12.06
CA LYS A 156 -7.15 -5.69 12.16
C LYS A 156 -6.23 -6.40 11.16
N ASP A 157 -4.97 -6.01 11.18
CA ASP A 157 -3.93 -6.56 10.31
C ASP A 157 -3.27 -7.80 10.93
N ALA A 158 -2.56 -8.55 10.10
CA ALA A 158 -1.81 -9.73 10.52
C ALA A 158 -0.47 -9.37 11.19
N SER A 159 0.10 -8.21 10.85
CA SER A 159 1.28 -7.67 11.51
C SER A 159 0.87 -6.84 12.73
N LEU A 160 1.72 -6.82 13.76
CA LEU A 160 1.58 -5.90 14.90
C LEU A 160 1.77 -4.44 14.45
N TYR A 161 2.67 -4.22 13.50
CA TYR A 161 3.08 -2.91 13.02
C TYR A 161 2.48 -2.59 11.66
N ALA A 162 1.96 -1.37 11.52
CA ALA A 162 1.69 -0.75 10.22
C ALA A 162 2.80 0.25 9.88
N SER A 163 2.95 0.51 8.59
CA SER A 163 3.88 1.51 8.07
C SER A 163 3.12 2.48 7.19
N GLY A 164 3.27 3.77 7.50
CA GLY A 164 2.60 4.85 6.80
C GLY A 164 3.59 5.91 6.34
N TRP A 165 3.25 6.53 5.21
CA TRP A 165 4.00 7.66 4.66
C TRP A 165 3.04 8.78 4.27
N TRP A 166 3.45 10.01 4.53
CA TRP A 166 2.68 11.20 4.17
C TRP A 166 3.58 12.21 3.49
N PHE A 167 3.07 12.81 2.44
CA PHE A 167 3.75 13.89 1.75
C PHE A 167 2.71 14.84 1.15
N GLN A 168 3.17 16.04 0.82
CA GLN A 168 2.36 17.00 0.12
C GLN A 168 2.63 16.88 -1.37
N ALA A 169 1.58 16.82 -2.19
CA ALA A 169 1.70 16.67 -3.64
C ALA A 169 1.21 17.90 -4.36
N ASP A 170 1.93 18.30 -5.40
CA ASP A 170 1.49 19.28 -6.36
C ASP A 170 0.34 18.72 -7.21
N LYS A 171 -0.80 19.42 -7.25
CA LYS A 171 -2.01 18.99 -7.94
C LYS A 171 -1.88 18.90 -9.45
N TRP A 172 -0.88 19.58 -10.05
CA TRP A 172 -0.69 19.60 -11.50
C TRP A 172 0.42 18.67 -11.95
N THR A 173 1.54 18.63 -11.23
CA THR A 173 2.68 17.77 -11.60
C THR A 173 2.65 16.40 -10.93
N SER A 174 1.84 16.23 -9.89
CA SER A 174 1.81 15.05 -9.02
C SER A 174 3.15 14.74 -8.35
N GLN A 175 4.05 15.71 -8.28
CA GLN A 175 5.34 15.60 -7.59
C GLN A 175 5.22 16.06 -6.13
N ILE A 176 6.18 15.65 -5.30
CA ILE A 176 6.23 16.08 -3.90
C ILE A 176 6.53 17.58 -3.84
N GLN A 177 5.65 18.29 -3.15
CA GLN A 177 5.77 19.70 -2.84
C GLN A 177 6.77 19.91 -1.71
N ARG A 178 7.86 20.61 -2.03
CA ARG A 178 8.96 20.90 -1.09
C ARG A 178 9.03 22.39 -0.70
N ASP A 179 8.26 23.24 -1.37
CA ASP A 179 8.17 24.67 -1.04
C ASP A 179 7.22 24.89 0.16
N ALA A 180 7.81 25.35 1.27
CA ALA A 180 7.07 25.61 2.51
C ALA A 180 5.96 26.66 2.36
N SER A 181 6.09 27.59 1.40
CA SER A 181 5.07 28.62 1.14
C SER A 181 3.80 28.06 0.49
N LYS A 182 3.85 26.84 -0.06
CA LYS A 182 2.74 26.19 -0.78
C LYS A 182 2.06 25.11 0.05
N ARG A 183 2.25 25.09 1.37
CA ARG A 183 1.74 24.03 2.23
C ARG A 183 0.23 24.00 2.37
N CYS A 184 -0.29 22.79 2.56
CA CYS A 184 -1.62 22.58 3.14
C CYS A 184 -1.57 22.92 4.64
N THR A 185 -2.73 22.99 5.28
CA THR A 185 -2.83 23.17 6.74
C THR A 185 -3.74 22.12 7.34
N GLY A 186 -3.74 21.95 8.67
CA GLY A 186 -4.44 20.85 9.32
C GLY A 186 -3.73 19.53 9.06
N GLY A 187 -4.46 18.41 8.93
CA GLY A 187 -3.87 17.11 8.63
C GLY A 187 -2.99 16.58 9.76
N LYS A 188 -3.55 15.79 10.66
CA LYS A 188 -2.81 15.21 11.78
C LYS A 188 -3.02 13.72 11.83
N LEU A 189 -1.96 12.95 12.08
CA LEU A 189 -2.09 11.59 12.57
C LEU A 189 -2.10 11.64 14.09
N ILE A 190 -3.19 11.23 14.71
CA ILE A 190 -3.46 11.42 16.14
C ILE A 190 -3.49 10.06 16.84
N PHE A 191 -2.80 9.98 17.97
CA PHE A 191 -2.77 8.84 18.89
C PHE A 191 -3.41 9.27 20.20
N PRO A 192 -4.75 9.22 20.31
CA PRO A 192 -5.49 9.87 21.39
C PRO A 192 -5.15 9.30 22.78
N ASN A 193 -4.88 8.00 22.86
CA ASN A 193 -4.58 7.34 24.14
C ASN A 193 -3.14 7.62 24.61
N GLU A 194 -2.24 7.86 23.66
CA GLU A 194 -0.85 8.19 23.90
C GLU A 194 -0.62 9.71 24.01
N HIS A 195 -1.67 10.51 23.86
CA HIS A 195 -1.68 11.97 24.02
C HIS A 195 -0.70 12.74 23.12
N PHE A 196 -0.47 12.25 21.91
CA PHE A 196 0.34 12.96 20.91
C PHE A 196 -0.27 12.92 19.51
N TRP A 197 0.21 13.81 18.66
CA TRP A 197 -0.11 13.81 17.24
C TRP A 197 1.12 14.18 16.41
N ILE A 198 1.08 13.79 15.14
CA ILE A 198 2.07 14.16 14.14
C ILE A 198 1.39 15.12 13.16
N ASP A 199 1.95 16.32 13.02
CA ASP A 199 1.49 17.31 12.05
C ASP A 199 1.99 16.92 10.65
N LEU A 200 1.06 16.44 9.82
CA LEU A 200 1.37 15.90 8.50
C LEU A 200 1.57 17.02 7.45
N CYS A 201 0.99 18.20 7.70
CA CYS A 201 1.13 19.35 6.81
C CYS A 201 2.38 20.18 7.11
N ASN A 202 2.95 20.07 8.31
CA ASN A 202 4.22 20.69 8.66
C ASN A 202 5.44 19.85 8.27
N CYS A 203 5.42 19.27 7.07
CA CYS A 203 6.52 18.50 6.52
C CYS A 203 7.25 19.23 5.38
N HIS A 204 8.57 19.04 5.30
CA HIS A 204 9.40 19.40 4.15
C HIS A 204 9.73 18.10 3.39
N GLY A 205 8.81 17.63 2.54
CA GLY A 205 8.98 16.37 1.80
C GLY A 205 8.09 15.25 2.35
N LEU A 206 8.70 14.26 3.00
CA LEU A 206 8.04 13.01 3.41
C LEU A 206 8.11 12.82 4.93
N ILE A 207 7.00 12.40 5.53
CA ILE A 207 6.93 11.84 6.88
C ILE A 207 6.73 10.35 6.73
N GLN A 208 7.54 9.55 7.42
CA GLN A 208 7.34 8.11 7.58
C GLN A 208 7.06 7.80 9.05
N VAL A 209 6.06 6.97 9.31
CA VAL A 209 5.70 6.51 10.65
C VAL A 209 5.52 5.01 10.64
N VAL A 210 6.12 4.33 11.61
CA VAL A 210 5.81 2.93 11.92
C VAL A 210 5.25 2.90 13.33
N TRP A 211 4.07 2.29 13.50
CA TRP A 211 3.41 2.20 14.80
C TRP A 211 2.72 0.85 14.96
N ALA A 212 2.43 0.48 16.21
CA ALA A 212 1.74 -0.76 16.54
C ALA A 212 0.22 -0.59 16.34
N SER A 213 -0.23 -0.53 15.08
CA SER A 213 -1.61 -0.15 14.70
C SER A 213 -2.72 -1.04 15.25
N SER A 214 -2.38 -2.28 15.63
CA SER A 214 -3.32 -3.23 16.24
C SER A 214 -3.56 -3.00 17.74
N ILE A 215 -2.75 -2.15 18.39
CA ILE A 215 -2.88 -1.82 19.82
C ILE A 215 -2.96 -0.33 20.13
N CYS A 216 -2.37 0.52 19.29
CA CYS A 216 -2.45 1.98 19.40
C CYS A 216 -3.65 2.49 18.63
N VAL A 217 -4.64 3.03 19.34
CA VAL A 217 -5.77 3.71 18.71
C VAL A 217 -5.23 4.89 17.93
N HIS A 218 -5.66 5.05 16.70
CA HIS A 218 -5.19 6.13 15.84
C HIS A 218 -6.28 6.61 14.88
N TYR A 219 -6.12 7.83 14.38
CA TYR A 219 -6.92 8.38 13.29
C TYR A 219 -6.24 9.58 12.64
N THR A 220 -6.77 9.97 11.49
CA THR A 220 -6.31 11.08 10.68
C THR A 220 -7.38 12.17 10.68
N ASP A 221 -7.01 13.36 11.14
CA ASP A 221 -7.79 14.58 10.95
C ASP A 221 -7.61 15.14 9.54
N PRO A 222 -8.63 15.79 8.96
CA PRO A 222 -8.59 16.24 7.58
C PRO A 222 -7.53 17.33 7.39
N ALA A 223 -6.84 17.26 6.26
CA ALA A 223 -6.04 18.38 5.76
C ALA A 223 -6.92 19.34 4.96
N GLN A 224 -6.63 20.64 5.08
CA GLN A 224 -7.14 21.67 4.20
C GLN A 224 -6.19 21.84 3.02
N ASP A 225 -6.52 21.14 1.93
CA ASP A 225 -5.83 21.30 0.65
C ASP A 225 -5.94 22.75 0.16
N ASN A 226 -4.90 23.26 -0.50
CA ASN A 226 -4.95 24.56 -1.16
C ASN A 226 -5.13 24.41 -2.68
N LYS A 227 -5.15 25.51 -3.44
CA LYS A 227 -5.36 25.46 -4.90
C LYS A 227 -4.30 24.64 -5.66
N ARG A 228 -3.09 24.53 -5.12
CA ARG A 228 -1.95 23.89 -5.77
C ARG A 228 -1.48 22.60 -5.11
N THR A 229 -1.72 22.42 -3.82
CA THR A 229 -1.14 21.33 -3.03
C THR A 229 -2.24 20.55 -2.32
N LYS A 230 -2.04 19.24 -2.19
CA LYS A 230 -2.85 18.36 -1.34
C LYS A 230 -1.99 17.47 -0.46
N LEU A 231 -2.54 17.04 0.68
CA LEU A 231 -1.92 15.98 1.47
C LEU A 231 -2.25 14.61 0.86
N VAL A 232 -1.22 13.78 0.72
CA VAL A 232 -1.34 12.37 0.33
C VAL A 232 -0.79 11.51 1.44
N GLY A 233 -1.59 10.56 1.91
CA GLY A 233 -1.13 9.51 2.82
C GLY A 233 -1.05 8.17 2.09
N MET A 234 -0.19 7.28 2.53
CA MET A 234 -0.24 5.87 2.14
C MET A 234 0.09 4.99 3.33
N SER A 235 -0.48 3.78 3.35
CA SER A 235 -0.22 2.78 4.37
C SER A 235 -0.05 1.42 3.72
N ALA A 236 1.00 0.70 4.10
CA ALA A 236 1.27 -0.65 3.64
C ALA A 236 0.91 -1.65 4.73
N GLN A 237 0.08 -2.63 4.39
CA GLN A 237 -0.46 -3.57 5.36
C GLN A 237 -0.86 -4.91 4.74
N CYS A 238 -1.19 -5.87 5.61
CA CYS A 238 -1.85 -7.11 5.25
C CYS A 238 -2.95 -7.40 6.24
N SER A 239 -4.21 -7.39 5.78
CA SER A 239 -5.34 -7.66 6.65
C SER A 239 -5.32 -9.08 7.22
N ARG A 240 -5.73 -9.24 8.49
CA ARG A 240 -5.84 -10.56 9.13
C ARG A 240 -6.78 -11.50 8.38
N ARG A 241 -7.81 -10.95 7.72
CA ARG A 241 -8.75 -11.71 6.89
C ARG A 241 -8.05 -12.32 5.68
N PHE A 242 -7.20 -11.55 5.00
CA PHE A 242 -6.47 -12.04 3.84
C PHE A 242 -5.41 -13.07 4.25
N ALA A 243 -4.61 -12.75 5.27
CA ALA A 243 -3.65 -13.68 5.86
C ALA A 243 -4.29 -15.03 6.25
N LYS A 244 -5.47 -15.02 6.87
CA LYS A 244 -6.22 -16.24 7.21
C LYS A 244 -6.62 -17.02 5.95
N THR A 245 -7.10 -16.36 4.91
CA THR A 245 -7.43 -17.01 3.63
C THR A 245 -6.20 -17.66 3.01
N MET A 246 -5.03 -17.03 3.08
CA MET A 246 -3.78 -17.62 2.57
C MET A 246 -3.32 -18.83 3.40
N CYS A 247 -3.42 -18.75 4.73
CA CYS A 247 -3.16 -19.89 5.61
C CYS A 247 -4.13 -21.06 5.34
N GLN A 248 -5.41 -20.79 5.13
CA GLN A 248 -6.37 -21.84 4.75
C GLN A 248 -5.99 -22.48 3.40
N LYS A 249 -5.57 -21.69 2.42
CA LYS A 249 -5.05 -22.23 1.16
C LYS A 249 -3.83 -23.13 1.37
N SER A 250 -2.86 -22.74 2.19
CA SER A 250 -1.65 -23.55 2.42
C SER A 250 -1.93 -24.90 3.09
N HIS A 251 -3.06 -25.03 3.80
CA HIS A 251 -3.52 -26.26 4.42
C HIS A 251 -4.47 -27.08 3.53
N GLY A 252 -4.63 -26.70 2.25
CA GLY A 252 -5.47 -27.44 1.32
C GLY A 252 -6.98 -27.26 1.52
N TYR A 253 -7.42 -26.27 2.31
CA TYR A 253 -8.86 -25.94 2.43
C TYR A 253 -9.44 -25.41 1.11
N TYR A 254 -8.59 -25.06 0.15
CA TYR A 254 -8.96 -24.63 -1.18
C TYR A 254 -8.09 -25.36 -2.20
N GLU A 255 -8.70 -26.15 -3.08
CA GLU A 255 -8.01 -26.70 -4.25
C GLU A 255 -8.10 -25.71 -5.42
N ILE A 256 -6.95 -25.39 -6.01
CA ILE A 256 -6.84 -24.78 -7.34
C ILE A 256 -7.37 -25.79 -8.35
N GLY A 257 -8.69 -25.81 -8.54
CA GLY A 257 -9.33 -26.74 -9.45
C GLY A 257 -8.98 -26.40 -10.90
N LYS A 258 -8.70 -27.41 -11.73
CA LYS A 258 -8.75 -27.21 -13.19
C LYS A 258 -10.19 -26.84 -13.56
N GLY A 259 -10.39 -25.59 -14.00
CA GLY A 259 -11.70 -25.00 -14.26
C GLY A 259 -12.22 -24.06 -13.17
N THR A 260 -11.40 -23.71 -12.16
CA THR A 260 -11.67 -22.53 -11.34
C THR A 260 -11.55 -21.28 -12.20
N GLY A 261 -12.61 -20.47 -12.24
CA GLY A 261 -12.61 -19.19 -12.92
C GLY A 261 -11.66 -18.24 -12.22
N TYR A 262 -10.38 -18.30 -12.55
CA TYR A 262 -9.55 -17.11 -12.42
C TYR A 262 -10.02 -16.15 -13.50
N GLN A 263 -10.32 -14.90 -13.13
CA GLN A 263 -10.16 -13.84 -14.12
C GLN A 263 -8.66 -13.54 -14.21
N ILE A 264 -7.92 -14.45 -14.87
CA ILE A 264 -6.60 -14.14 -15.41
C ILE A 264 -6.86 -13.23 -16.59
N ARG A 265 -6.39 -11.99 -16.50
CA ARG A 265 -6.36 -11.09 -17.64
C ARG A 265 -4.93 -10.71 -17.88
N ASP A 266 -4.40 -11.20 -19.00
CA ASP A 266 -3.05 -10.91 -19.45
C ASP A 266 -1.94 -11.30 -18.46
N GLY A 267 -2.18 -12.36 -17.68
CA GLY A 267 -1.23 -12.90 -16.68
C GLY A 267 -1.58 -12.55 -15.23
N HIS A 268 -2.40 -11.53 -14.99
CA HIS A 268 -2.73 -11.05 -13.64
C HIS A 268 -4.03 -11.65 -13.09
N ILE A 269 -4.03 -12.07 -11.83
CA ILE A 269 -5.22 -12.63 -11.16
C ILE A 269 -6.01 -11.50 -10.50
N ILE A 270 -7.12 -11.13 -11.13
CA ILE A 270 -7.99 -10.05 -10.62
C ILE A 270 -9.01 -10.61 -9.62
N SER A 271 -9.44 -11.85 -9.82
CA SER A 271 -10.14 -12.65 -8.82
C SER A 271 -9.90 -14.14 -9.03
N CYS A 272 -9.89 -14.90 -7.94
CA CYS A 272 -9.75 -16.35 -7.95
C CYS A 272 -10.96 -17.00 -7.26
N GLN A 273 -11.66 -17.86 -8.00
CA GLN A 273 -12.67 -18.76 -7.44
C GLN A 273 -12.04 -20.09 -7.03
N PHE A 274 -12.52 -20.73 -5.96
CA PHE A 274 -12.19 -22.13 -5.66
C PHE A 274 -13.48 -22.93 -5.52
N LYS A 275 -13.47 -24.18 -5.98
CA LYS A 275 -14.59 -25.10 -5.76
C LYS A 275 -14.67 -25.45 -4.28
N GLU A 276 -15.90 -25.47 -3.75
CA GLU A 276 -16.22 -26.07 -2.45
C GLU A 276 -15.99 -27.59 -2.47
#